data_AF-A0A350AT99-F1
#
_entry.id   AF-A0A350AT99-F1
#
_cell.length_a   1.000
_cell.length_b   1.000
_cell.length_c   1.000
_cell.angle_alpha   90.00
_cell.angle_beta   90.00
_cell.angle_gamma   90.00
#
_symmetry.space_group_name_H-M   'P 1'
#
loop_
_entity.id
_entity.type
_entity.pdbx_description
1 polymer ?
#
loop_
_entity_poly.entity_id
_entity_poly.type
_entity_poly.pdbx_seq_one_letter_code
_entity_poly.pdbx_strand_id
1 'polypeptide(L)'
;AFERNPAVLIPRSPGGETDAYYFVTRPPEGGSSFMVRTISADGWSQPELKTLGSLTREWTTQIMLTDLPNPVWELPMIELQEFSE
;
A
#
# COMPACT_ATOMS: atom_id res chain seq x y z
N ALA A 1 -26.28 7.53 0.19
CA ALA A 1 -24.98 8.15 -0.12
C ALA A 1 -24.01 7.03 -0.46
N PHE A 2 -23.31 7.10 -1.59
CA PHE A 2 -22.23 6.15 -1.87
C PHE A 2 -21.12 6.42 -0.85
N GLU A 3 -21.13 5.63 0.22
CA GLU A 3 -20.13 5.66 1.27
C GLU A 3 -18.84 5.14 0.64
N ARG A 4 -18.05 6.06 0.06
CA ARG A 4 -16.73 5.74 -0.49
C ARG A 4 -15.96 5.08 0.65
N ASN A 5 -15.75 3.77 0.58
CA ASN A 5 -14.74 3.09 1.38
C ASN A 5 -13.45 3.21 0.57
N PRO A 6 -12.63 4.27 0.79
CA PRO A 6 -11.43 4.45 0.02
C PRO A 6 -10.56 3.21 0.20
N ALA A 7 -10.26 2.56 -0.91
CA ALA A 7 -9.36 1.43 -0.95
C ALA A 7 -8.05 1.90 -1.58
N VAL A 8 -6.93 1.55 -0.96
CA VAL A 8 -5.59 1.85 -1.49
C VAL A 8 -4.76 0.58 -1.56
N LEU A 9 -3.91 0.52 -2.57
CA LEU A 9 -2.86 -0.49 -2.68
C LEU A 9 -1.55 0.13 -2.20
N ILE A 10 -0.88 -0.53 -1.27
CA ILE A 10 0.41 -0.12 -0.74
C ILE A 10 1.41 -1.24 -1.03
N PRO A 11 2.56 -0.97 -1.66
CA PRO A 11 3.58 -2.00 -1.84
C PRO A 11 4.11 -2.45 -0.47
N ARG A 12 4.38 -3.74 -0.35
CA ARG A 12 5.14 -4.32 0.75
C ARG A 12 6.53 -4.61 0.23
N SER A 13 7.47 -3.76 0.61
CA SER A 13 8.83 -3.73 0.09
C SER A 13 9.88 -3.88 1.20
N PRO A 14 9.94 -5.03 1.92
CA PRO A 14 10.94 -5.25 2.95
C PRO A 14 12.34 -5.18 2.31
N GLY A 15 13.20 -4.30 2.83
CA GLY A 15 14.52 -4.07 2.25
C GLY A 15 14.51 -3.38 0.88
N GLY A 16 13.37 -2.82 0.46
CA GLY A 16 13.21 -2.09 -0.81
C GLY A 16 12.71 -2.91 -1.98
N GLU A 17 12.64 -4.24 -1.87
CA GLU A 17 12.12 -5.11 -2.92
C GLU A 17 10.65 -5.45 -2.66
N THR A 18 9.76 -5.09 -3.58
CA THR A 18 8.33 -5.39 -3.45
C THR A 18 8.07 -6.88 -3.59
N ASP A 19 7.66 -7.53 -2.51
CA ASP A 19 7.32 -8.96 -2.49
C ASP A 19 5.80 -9.23 -2.50
N ALA A 20 5.01 -8.21 -2.15
CA ALA A 20 3.55 -8.27 -2.10
C ALA A 20 2.93 -6.86 -2.14
N TYR A 21 1.61 -6.79 -2.17
CA TYR A 21 0.84 -5.55 -1.99
C TYR A 21 -0.15 -5.68 -0.86
N TYR A 22 -0.31 -4.64 -0.05
CA TYR A 22 -1.40 -4.50 0.91
C TYR A 22 -2.60 -3.83 0.22
N PHE A 23 -3.74 -4.52 0.20
CA PHE A 23 -5.04 -3.92 -0.10
C PHE A 23 -5.67 -3.43 1.19
N VAL A 24 -5.76 -2.11 1.33
CA VAL A 24 -6.14 -1.43 2.57
C VAL A 24 -7.51 -0.79 2.39
N THR A 25 -8.41 -1.04 3.34
CA THR A 25 -9.77 -0.48 3.38
C THR A 25 -10.11 -0.01 4.79
N ARG A 26 -11.18 0.78 4.92
CA ARG A 26 -11.69 1.18 6.24
C ARG A 26 -12.41 0.00 6.91
N PRO A 27 -12.13 -0.29 8.20
CA PRO A 27 -12.87 -1.32 8.93
C PRO A 27 -14.33 -0.89 9.16
N PRO A 28 -15.27 -1.85 9.26
CA PRO A 28 -16.70 -1.55 9.44
C PRO A 28 -17.01 -0.76 10.72
N GLU A 29 -16.24 -1.00 11.78
CA GLU A 29 -16.45 -0.43 13.11
C GLU A 29 -15.82 0.97 13.28
N GLY A 30 -15.07 1.44 12.28
CA GLY A 30 -14.25 2.64 12.38
C GLY A 30 -13.00 2.47 13.25
N GLY A 31 -12.37 3.58 13.65
CA GLY A 31 -11.17 3.58 14.50
C GLY A 31 -9.86 3.98 13.78
N SER A 32 -8.73 3.78 14.47
CA SER A 32 -7.38 4.17 14.03
C SER A 32 -6.62 3.10 13.25
N SER A 33 -7.23 1.94 13.05
CA SER A 33 -6.68 0.81 12.30
C SER A 33 -7.39 0.64 10.96
N PHE A 34 -6.75 -0.06 10.05
CA PHE A 34 -7.23 -0.35 8.71
C PHE A 34 -7.41 -1.84 8.52
N MET A 35 -8.40 -2.23 7.73
CA MET A 35 -8.60 -3.61 7.31
C MET A 35 -7.73 -3.89 6.10
N VAL A 36 -6.85 -4.89 6.21
CA VAL A 36 -5.80 -5.16 5.23
C VAL A 36 -5.84 -6.60 4.76
N ARG A 37 -5.66 -6.81 3.45
CA ARG A 37 -5.34 -8.11 2.86
C ARG A 37 -4.01 -7.99 2.14
N THR A 38 -3.14 -8.97 2.31
CA THR A 38 -1.90 -9.08 1.54
C THR A 38 -2.19 -9.83 0.25
N ILE A 39 -1.73 -9.30 -0.86
CA ILE A 39 -1.80 -9.88 -2.20
C ILE A 39 -0.37 -10.25 -2.58
N SER A 40 -0.07 -11.54 -2.63
CA SER A 40 1.22 -12.08 -3.06
C SER A 40 1.05 -13.01 -4.28
N ALA A 41 2.14 -13.60 -4.75
CA ALA A 41 2.10 -14.62 -5.80
C ALA A 41 1.24 -15.85 -5.41
N ASP A 42 1.13 -16.15 -4.12
CA ASP A 42 0.32 -17.27 -3.60
C ASP A 42 -1.17 -16.91 -3.45
N GLY A 43 -1.54 -15.66 -3.76
CA GLY A 43 -2.91 -15.17 -3.70
C GLY A 43 -3.16 -14.21 -2.53
N TRP A 44 -4.38 -14.24 -2.01
CA TRP A 44 -4.86 -13.26 -1.03
C TRP A 44 -4.83 -13.83 0.39
N SER A 45 -4.30 -13.06 1.33
CA SER A 45 -4.37 -13.41 2.75
C SER A 45 -5.78 -13.25 3.33
N GLN A 46 -5.96 -13.83 4.51
CA GLN A 46 -7.08 -13.47 5.37
C GLN A 46 -6.97 -11.99 5.79
N PRO A 47 -8.11 -11.33 6.04
CA PRO A 47 -8.11 -9.93 6.44
C PRO A 47 -7.54 -9.77 7.86
N GLU A 48 -6.73 -8.74 8.07
CA GLU A 48 -6.15 -8.38 9.37
C GLU A 48 -6.24 -6.88 9.64
N LEU A 49 -6.20 -6.50 10.92
CA LEU A 49 -6.17 -5.09 11.32
C LEU A 49 -4.72 -4.60 11.45
N LYS A 50 -4.39 -3.53 10.75
CA LYS A 50 -3.09 -2.87 10.79
C LYS A 50 -3.22 -1.39 11.15
N THR A 51 -2.26 -0.87 11.90
CA THR A 51 -2.15 0.58 12.14
C THR A 51 -1.44 1.25 10.97
N LEU A 52 -1.60 2.57 10.83
CA LEU A 52 -0.84 3.35 9.84
C LEU A 52 0.66 3.10 9.97
N GLY A 53 1.21 3.16 11.18
CA GLY A 53 2.63 2.94 11.42
C GLY A 53 3.12 1.54 11.03
N SER A 54 2.27 0.52 11.05
CA SER A 54 2.64 -0.81 10.56
C SER A 54 2.65 -0.90 9.02
N LEU A 55 1.76 -0.16 8.35
CA LEU A 55 1.69 -0.09 6.89
C LEU A 55 2.87 0.68 6.29
N THR A 56 3.30 1.75 6.95
CA THR A 56 4.34 2.65 6.42
C THR A 56 5.78 2.18 6.68
N ARG A 57 5.99 1.06 7.37
CA ARG A 57 7.35 0.56 7.68
C ARG A 57 8.07 -0.04 6.48
N GLU A 58 7.32 -0.67 5.59
CA GLU A 58 7.86 -1.46 4.49
C GLU A 58 7.45 -0.89 3.13
N TRP A 59 6.78 0.25 3.08
CA TRP A 59 6.23 0.77 1.82
C TRP A 59 7.25 1.46 0.92
N THR A 60 8.44 1.80 1.44
CA THR A 60 9.48 2.49 0.69
C THR A 60 10.12 1.48 -0.25
N THR A 61 10.07 1.78 -1.54
CA THR A 61 10.49 0.84 -2.58
C THR A 61 11.78 1.34 -3.22
N GLN A 62 12.71 0.41 -3.44
CA GLN A 62 13.96 0.68 -4.12
C GLN A 62 13.74 0.55 -5.63
N ILE A 63 14.21 1.54 -6.37
CA ILE A 63 14.15 1.59 -7.82
C ILE A 63 15.56 1.67 -8.38
N MET A 64 15.84 0.80 -9.35
CA MET A 64 17.06 0.87 -10.13
C MET A 64 16.76 1.66 -11.41
N LEU A 65 17.30 2.88 -11.50
CA LEU A 65 17.24 3.68 -12.71
C LEU A 65 18.49 3.40 -13.54
N THR A 66 18.31 3.12 -14.84
CA THR A 66 19.43 2.76 -15.75
C THR A 66 20.51 3.83 -15.83
N ASP A 67 20.15 5.08 -15.56
CA ASP A 67 21.01 6.25 -15.73
C ASP A 67 21.70 6.68 -14.41
N LEU A 68 21.42 5.97 -13.30
CA LEU A 68 22.00 6.25 -11.99
C LEU A 68 22.81 5.06 -11.48
N PRO A 69 24.03 5.29 -10.95
CA PRO A 69 24.86 4.23 -10.41
C PRO A 69 24.36 3.68 -9.07
N ASN A 70 23.45 4.40 -8.39
CA ASN A 70 22.92 4.02 -7.08
C ASN A 70 21.39 3.87 -7.14
N PRO A 71 20.82 2.94 -6.35
CA PRO A 71 19.39 2.83 -6.21
C PRO A 71 18.75 4.10 -5.65
N VAL A 72 17.55 4.43 -6.13
CA VAL A 72 16.72 5.51 -5.60
C VAL A 72 15.61 4.91 -4.75
N TRP A 73 15.25 5.59 -3.67
CA TRP A 73 14.14 5.19 -2.80
C TRP A 73 12.90 6.02 -3.15
N GLU A 74 11.82 5.34 -3.50
CA GLU A 74 10.52 5.95 -3.77
C GLU A 74 9.55 5.68 -2.61
N LEU A 75 8.83 6.73 -2.22
CA LEU A 75 7.61 6.59 -1.42
C LEU A 75 6.44 6.42 -2.38
N PRO A 76 5.49 5.50 -2.12
CA PRO A 76 4.36 5.29 -3.01
C PRO A 76 3.56 6.59 -3.13
N MET A 77 3.68 7.25 -4.28
CA MET A 77 2.85 8.40 -4.63
C MET A 77 1.50 7.87 -5.13
N ILE A 78 0.48 7.98 -4.29
CA ILE A 78 -0.90 7.81 -4.74
C ILE A 78 -1.35 9.15 -5.30
N GLU A 79 -1.33 9.30 -6.62
CA GLU A 79 -1.96 10.45 -7.28
C GLU A 79 -3.48 10.25 -7.30
N LEU A 80 -4.19 11.11 -6.58
CA LEU A 80 -5.65 11.15 -6.64
C LEU A 80 -6.05 11.98 -7.87
N GLN A 81 -6.45 11.31 -8.94
CA GLN A 81 -7.00 11.97 -10.12
C GLN A 81 -8.42 12.48 -9.82
N GLU A 82 -8.66 13.78 -10.00
CA GLU A 82 -10.02 14.31 -10.02
C GLU A 82 -10.70 13.88 -11.33
N PHE A 83 -11.82 13.16 -11.23
CA PHE A 83 -12.68 12.95 -12.37
C PHE A 83 -13.38 14.27 -12.68
N SER A 84 -12.95 14.98 -13.73
CA SER A 84 -13.78 16.03 -14.33
C SER A 84 -14.91 15.35 -15.12
N GLU A 85 -16.15 15.57 -14.68
CA GLU A 85 -17.39 15.20 -15.41
C GLU A 85 -17.56 16.02 -16.70
#